data_AF-A0AA40FFV9-F1
#
_entry.id   AF-A0AA40FFV9-F1
#
_cell.length_a   1.000
_cell.length_b   1.000
_cell.length_c   1.000
_cell.angle_alpha   90.00
_cell.angle_beta   90.00
_cell.angle_gamma   90.00
#
_symmetry.space_group_name_H-M   'P 1'
#
loop_
_entity.id
_entity.type
_entity.pdbx_description
1 polymer ?
#
loop_
_entity_poly.entity_id
_entity_poly.type
_entity_poly.pdbx_seq_one_letter_code
_entity_poly.pdbx_strand_id
1 'polypeptide(L)' 'MGSVHGEELPFVFGAPLVDGFGHFPRNYTRSEVALSESILQYFANFVRTG' A
#
# COMPACT_ATOMS: atom_id res chain seq x y z
N MET A 1 14.83 10.26 8.23
CA MET A 1 13.71 9.63 8.96
C MET A 1 13.37 8.39 8.16
N GLY A 2 13.56 7.20 8.74
CA GLY A 2 13.36 5.93 8.05
C GLY A 2 11.93 5.43 8.21
N SER A 3 11.54 4.45 7.41
CA SER A 3 10.26 3.77 7.54
C SER A 3 10.14 3.16 8.94
N VAL A 4 9.07 3.49 9.65
CA VAL A 4 8.71 2.87 10.92
C VAL A 4 8.04 1.53 10.62
N HIS A 5 8.33 0.52 11.44
CA HIS A 5 7.72 -0.80 11.29
C HIS A 5 6.19 -0.70 11.28
N GLY A 6 5.54 -1.24 10.24
CA GLY A 6 4.09 -1.24 10.07
C GLY A 6 3.55 -0.14 9.15
N GLU A 7 4.39 0.79 8.69
CA GLU A 7 4.01 1.80 7.69
C GLU A 7 3.74 1.19 6.30
N GLU A 8 4.26 -0.01 6.02
CA GLU A 8 4.06 -0.73 4.77
C GLU A 8 2.70 -1.43 4.67
N LEU A 9 2.07 -1.74 5.81
CA LEU A 9 0.78 -2.45 5.88
C LEU A 9 -0.33 -1.78 5.06
N PRO A 10 -0.58 -0.45 5.16
CA PRO A 10 -1.61 0.19 4.35
C PRO A 10 -1.38 0.02 2.85
N PHE A 11 -0.13 -0.03 2.38
CA PHE A 11 0.19 -0.16 0.95
C PHE A 11 -0.05 -1.57 0.43
N VAL A 12 0.25 -2.59 1.24
CA VAL A 12 -0.01 -4.01 0.91
C VAL A 12 -1.51 -4.31 0.87
N PHE A 13 -2.30 -3.66 1.75
CA PHE A 13 -3.76 -3.84 1.79
C PHE A 13 -4.54 -2.89 0.88
N GLY A 14 -3.87 -1.99 0.14
CA GLY A 14 -4.53 -1.08 -0.78
C GLY A 14 -5.28 0.08 -0.13
N ALA A 15 -4.96 0.44 1.12
CA ALA A 15 -5.57 1.58 1.80
C ALA A 15 -5.46 2.91 1.02
N PRO A 16 -4.34 3.23 0.35
CA PRO A 16 -4.23 4.42 -0.50
C PRO A 16 -5.19 4.46 -1.68
N LEU A 17 -5.62 3.31 -2.21
CA LEU A 17 -6.52 3.24 -3.36
C LEU A 17 -7.96 3.63 -3.01
N VAL A 18 -8.32 3.59 -1.72
CA VAL A 18 -9.65 3.91 -1.20
C VAL A 18 -9.65 5.12 -0.26
N ASP A 19 -8.58 5.92 -0.28
CA ASP A 19 -8.37 7.11 0.57
C ASP A 19 -8.35 6.80 2.09
N GLY A 20 -7.87 5.60 2.42
CA GLY A 20 -7.79 5.07 3.78
C GLY A 20 -9.07 4.34 4.21
N PHE A 21 -8.91 3.30 5.04
CA PHE A 21 -10.04 2.60 5.66
C PHE A 21 -9.66 2.05 7.05
N GLY A 22 -10.65 1.94 7.95
CA GLY A 22 -10.45 1.37 9.30
C GLY A 22 -9.44 2.16 10.15
N HIS A 23 -8.39 1.48 10.63
CA HIS A 23 -7.31 2.05 11.45
C HIS A 23 -6.18 2.67 10.63
N PHE A 24 -6.23 2.63 9.29
CA PHE A 24 -5.19 3.20 8.44
C PHE A 24 -5.29 4.73 8.37
N PRO A 25 -4.15 5.43 8.27
CA PRO A 25 -4.14 6.88 8.12
C PRO A 25 -4.87 7.30 6.84
N ARG A 26 -5.36 8.54 6.84
CA ARG A 26 -5.98 9.19 5.67
C ARG A 26 -5.03 10.28 5.18
N ASN A 27 -5.19 10.72 3.93
CA ASN A 27 -4.31 11.67 3.22
C ASN A 27 -3.04 11.04 2.62
N TYR A 28 -3.23 10.11 1.69
CA TYR A 28 -2.13 9.62 0.88
C TYR A 28 -1.79 10.59 -0.26
N THR A 29 -0.51 10.75 -0.53
CA THR A 29 0.00 11.49 -1.68
C THR A 29 -0.18 10.69 -2.97
N ARG A 30 -0.17 11.36 -4.13
CA ARG A 30 -0.24 10.67 -5.43
C ARG A 30 0.88 9.63 -5.61
N SER A 31 2.06 9.91 -5.05
CA SER A 31 3.20 8.99 -5.08
C SER A 31 2.95 7.73 -4.25
N GLU A 32 2.28 7.87 -3.10
CA GLU A 32 1.92 6.75 -2.22
C GLU A 32 0.83 5.86 -2.83
N VAL A 33 -0.12 6.46 -3.55
CA VAL A 33 -1.13 5.72 -4.32
C VAL A 33 -0.45 4.86 -5.40
N ALA A 34 0.44 5.45 -6.19
CA ALA A 34 1.18 4.73 -7.24
C ALA A 34 2.10 3.63 -6.66
N LEU A 35 2.67 3.87 -5.48
CA LEU A 35 3.47 2.86 -4.76
C LEU A 35 2.60 1.67 -4.33
N SER A 36 1.42 1.92 -3.75
CA SER A 36 0.48 0.86 -3.35
C SER A 36 0.03 0.02 -4.54
N GLU A 37 -0.25 0.64 -5.68
CA GLU A 37 -0.60 -0.05 -6.91
C GLU A 37 0.53 -0.98 -7.38
N SER A 38 1.76 -0.48 -7.37
CA SER A 38 2.93 -1.28 -7.75
C SER A 38 3.16 -2.47 -6.80
N ILE A 39 3.00 -2.26 -5.49
CA ILE A 39 3.13 -3.31 -4.47
C ILE A 39 2.06 -4.39 -4.69
N LEU A 40 0.80 -4.00 -4.88
CA LEU A 40 -0.29 -4.92 -5.14
C LEU A 40 -0.08 -5.70 -6.45
N GLN A 41 0.45 -5.05 -7.48
CA GLN A 41 0.79 -5.71 -8.74
C GLN A 41 1.85 -6.80 -8.53
N TYR A 42 2.94 -6.48 -7.82
CA TYR A 42 3.98 -7.47 -7.51
C TYR A 42 3.45 -8.60 -6.63
N PHE A 43 2.64 -8.27 -5.62
CA PHE A 43 2.04 -9.27 -4.74
C PHE A 43 1.08 -10.19 -5.51
N ALA A 44 0.22 -9.64 -6.38
CA ALA A 44 -0.68 -10.42 -7.22
C ALA A 44 0.07 -11.30 -8.22
N ASN A 45 1.17 -10.81 -8.80
CA ASN A 45 2.04 -11.59 -9.66
C ASN A 45 2.68 -12.74 -8.88
N PHE A 46 3.21 -12.50 -7.69
CA PHE A 46 3.75 -13.53 -6.80
C PHE A 46 2.71 -14.60 -6.44
N VAL A 47 1.50 -14.19 -6.03
CA VAL A 47 0.41 -15.14 -5.73
C VAL A 47 0.03 -15.97 -6.97
N ARG A 48 0.11 -15.38 -8.17
CA ARG A 48 -0.27 -16.05 -9.41
C ARG A 48 0.79 -17.00 -9.94
N THR A 49 2.07 -16.63 -9.87
CA THR A 49 3.15 -17.33 -10.57
C THR A 49 4.28 -17.84 -9.68
N GLY A 50 4.31 -17.48 -8.39
CA GLY A 50 5.42 -17.77 -7.48
C GLY A 50 6.61 -16.87 -7.76
#